data_AF-A0A4S8QW45-F1
#
_entry.id   AF-A0A4S8QW45-F1
#
_cell.length_a   1.000
_cell.length_b   1.000
_cell.length_c   1.000
_cell.angle_alpha   90.00
_cell.angle_beta   90.00
_cell.angle_gamma   90.00
#
_symmetry.space_group_name_H-M   'P 1'
#
loop_
_entity.id
_entity.type
_entity.pdbx_description
1 polymer ?
#
loop_
_entity_poly.entity_id
_entity_poly.type
_entity_poly.pdbx_seq_one_letter_code
_entity_poly.pdbx_strand_id
1 'polypeptide(L)'
;MDGRSMTEAEHRQRQQMRPEHEEEILESFRHQLENINIYAKRYGDSMSYYIKNPDDYHVQKIDKARVKVILGLRELKLKQERHPEALTELVTQAVASFEEFVGINLNLEERVEKYKLENNTLKAKIMRLRRRYSNAPKVPKVPDYTSEEIEEYARFGLDLGQNRMGRN
;
A
#
# COMPACT_ATOMS: atom_id res chain seq x y z
N MET A 1 -26.63 -3.27 -44.67
CA MET A 1 -26.39 -3.77 -43.31
C MET A 1 -24.90 -4.01 -43.22
N ASP A 2 -24.20 -3.36 -42.29
CA ASP A 2 -22.96 -3.86 -41.66
C ASP A 2 -22.49 -2.83 -40.62
N GLY A 3 -23.23 -2.79 -39.50
CA GLY A 3 -22.93 -1.97 -38.33
C GLY A 3 -22.49 -2.80 -37.12
N ARG A 4 -22.07 -4.06 -37.32
CA ARG A 4 -21.81 -5.03 -36.23
C ARG A 4 -20.34 -5.36 -35.97
N SER A 5 -19.39 -4.75 -36.68
CA SER A 5 -17.95 -5.09 -36.54
C SER A 5 -17.11 -4.07 -35.76
N MET A 6 -17.61 -2.85 -35.50
CA MET A 6 -16.83 -1.84 -34.74
C MET A 6 -16.90 -2.04 -33.23
N THR A 7 -17.98 -2.65 -32.72
CA THR A 7 -18.17 -2.86 -31.27
C THR A 7 -17.23 -3.91 -30.70
N GLU A 8 -16.94 -5.00 -31.43
CA GLU A 8 -15.98 -6.01 -30.95
C GLU A 8 -14.53 -5.51 -30.93
N ALA A 9 -14.15 -4.65 -31.88
CA ALA A 9 -12.81 -4.08 -31.95
C ALA A 9 -12.56 -3.09 -30.80
N GLU A 10 -13.54 -2.23 -30.48
CA GLU A 10 -13.50 -1.37 -29.29
C GLU A 10 -13.55 -2.19 -27.99
N HIS A 11 -14.34 -3.26 -27.94
CA HIS A 11 -14.42 -4.13 -26.76
C HIS A 11 -13.13 -4.92 -26.53
N ARG A 12 -12.45 -5.37 -27.60
CA ARG A 12 -11.13 -6.01 -27.53
C ARG A 12 -10.02 -5.01 -27.20
N GLN A 13 -10.09 -3.78 -27.70
CA GLN A 13 -9.16 -2.71 -27.30
C GLN A 13 -9.32 -2.34 -25.82
N ARG A 14 -10.55 -2.26 -25.31
CA ARG A 14 -10.83 -2.07 -23.88
C ARG A 14 -10.36 -3.26 -23.03
N GLN A 15 -10.38 -4.48 -23.58
CA GLN A 15 -9.85 -5.67 -22.89
C GLN A 15 -8.32 -5.79 -22.94
N GLN A 16 -7.63 -5.25 -23.95
CA GLN A 16 -6.16 -5.24 -24.02
C GLN A 16 -5.52 -4.13 -23.18
N MET A 17 -6.28 -3.13 -22.78
CA MET A 17 -5.88 -2.08 -21.83
C MET A 17 -6.62 -2.24 -20.50
N ARG A 18 -6.67 -3.45 -19.94
CA ARG A 18 -7.21 -3.61 -18.58
C ARG A 18 -6.28 -2.87 -17.60
N PRO A 19 -6.74 -1.78 -16.96
CA PRO A 19 -6.01 -1.24 -15.83
C PRO A 19 -5.97 -2.36 -14.78
N GLU A 20 -4.86 -2.50 -14.05
CA GLU A 20 -4.89 -3.19 -12.76
C GLU A 20 -6.17 -2.70 -12.04
N HIS A 21 -7.06 -3.62 -11.64
CA HIS A 21 -8.29 -3.21 -10.98
C HIS A 21 -7.90 -2.35 -9.77
N GLU A 22 -8.61 -1.26 -9.52
CA GLU A 22 -8.29 -0.33 -8.44
C GLU A 22 -8.06 -1.06 -7.09
N GLU A 23 -8.77 -2.16 -6.87
CA GLU A 23 -8.57 -3.07 -5.73
C GLU A 23 -7.18 -3.74 -5.70
N GLU A 24 -6.64 -4.20 -6.82
CA GLU A 24 -5.31 -4.82 -6.92
C GLU A 24 -4.21 -3.79 -6.65
N ILE A 25 -4.38 -2.56 -7.15
CA ILE A 25 -3.48 -1.43 -6.88
C ILE A 25 -3.48 -1.11 -5.39
N LEU A 26 -4.66 -1.02 -4.78
CA LEU A 26 -4.83 -0.75 -3.35
C LEU A 26 -4.26 -1.86 -2.47
N GLU A 27 -4.43 -3.12 -2.86
CA GLU A 27 -3.87 -4.26 -2.13
C GLU A 27 -2.34 -4.30 -2.20
N SER A 28 -1.80 -4.08 -3.40
CA SER A 28 -0.36 -3.93 -3.64
C SER A 28 0.24 -2.77 -2.84
N PHE A 29 -0.47 -1.64 -2.74
CA PHE A 29 -0.11 -0.50 -1.91
C PHE A 29 -0.10 -0.85 -0.42
N ARG A 30 -1.15 -1.51 0.08
CA ARG A 30 -1.25 -1.96 1.48
C ARG A 30 -0.11 -2.88 1.86
N HIS A 31 0.18 -3.88 1.02
CA HIS A 31 1.28 -4.81 1.26
C HIS A 31 2.63 -4.08 1.37
N GLN A 32 2.85 -3.07 0.53
CA GLN A 32 4.06 -2.27 0.56
C GLN A 32 4.17 -1.40 1.81
N LEU A 33 3.07 -0.79 2.26
CA LEU A 33 3.01 -0.08 3.54
C LEU A 33 3.31 -1.00 4.74
N GLU A 34 2.82 -2.24 4.73
CA GLU A 34 3.13 -3.21 5.77
C GLU A 34 4.62 -3.54 5.82
N ASN A 35 5.25 -3.75 4.67
CA ASN A 35 6.68 -3.97 4.57
C ASN A 35 7.48 -2.78 5.11
N ILE A 36 7.12 -1.55 4.73
CA ILE A 36 7.74 -0.33 5.25
C ILE A 36 7.59 -0.23 6.77
N ASN A 37 6.41 -0.57 7.30
CA ASN A 37 6.14 -0.54 8.73
C ASN A 37 7.00 -1.54 9.52
N ILE A 38 7.29 -2.73 8.97
CA ILE A 38 8.24 -3.68 9.58
C ILE A 38 9.62 -3.04 9.71
N TYR A 39 10.12 -2.39 8.66
CA TYR A 39 11.42 -1.72 8.71
C TYR A 39 11.43 -0.50 9.62
N ALA A 40 10.34 0.27 9.67
CA ALA A 40 10.17 1.38 10.62
C ALA A 40 10.20 0.89 12.08
N LYS A 41 9.56 -0.25 12.37
CA LYS A 41 9.64 -0.87 13.70
C LYS A 41 11.08 -1.25 14.04
N ARG A 42 11.80 -1.93 13.13
CA ARG A 42 13.21 -2.31 13.32
C ARG A 42 14.12 -1.09 13.52
N TYR A 43 13.85 0.00 12.80
CA TYR A 43 14.55 1.27 12.99
C TYR A 43 14.34 1.81 14.40
N GLY A 44 13.08 1.91 14.86
CA GLY A 44 12.78 2.38 16.21
C GLY A 44 13.33 1.49 17.32
N ASP A 45 13.27 0.17 17.16
CA ASP A 45 13.85 -0.78 18.10
C ASP A 45 15.38 -0.58 18.18
N SER A 46 16.07 -0.49 17.04
CA SER A 46 17.52 -0.26 16.98
C SER A 46 17.90 1.09 17.59
N MET A 47 17.10 2.13 17.37
CA MET A 47 17.33 3.46 17.93
C MET A 47 17.16 3.48 19.45
N SER A 48 16.14 2.77 19.97
CA SER A 48 15.93 2.56 21.40
C SER A 48 17.10 1.80 22.04
N TYR A 49 17.63 0.77 21.37
CA TYR A 49 18.80 0.04 21.85
C TYR A 49 20.06 0.90 21.85
N TYR A 50 20.33 1.63 20.77
CA TYR A 50 21.48 2.53 20.65
C TYR A 50 21.47 3.62 21.74
N ILE A 51 20.32 4.21 22.04
CA ILE A 51 20.19 5.21 23.11
C ILE A 51 20.56 4.64 24.48
N LYS A 52 20.22 3.37 24.73
CA LYS A 52 20.53 2.69 26.01
C LYS A 52 21.98 2.22 26.06
N ASN A 53 22.51 1.73 24.94
CA ASN A 53 23.85 1.16 24.80
C ASN A 53 24.45 1.62 23.46
N PRO A 54 25.17 2.75 23.44
CA PRO A 54 25.78 3.24 22.20
C PRO A 54 26.86 2.27 21.71
N ASP A 55 26.63 1.69 20.53
CA ASP A 55 27.53 0.74 19.86
C ASP A 55 27.37 0.85 18.34
N ASP A 56 28.48 0.75 17.61
CA ASP A 56 28.57 0.80 16.15
C ASP A 56 27.71 -0.29 15.50
N TYR A 57 27.58 -1.45 16.14
CA TYR A 57 26.67 -2.51 15.68
C TYR A 57 25.23 -2.00 15.55
N HIS A 58 24.76 -1.19 16.51
CA HIS A 58 23.41 -0.63 16.48
C HIS A 58 23.26 0.47 15.43
N VAL A 59 24.29 1.28 15.20
CA VAL A 59 24.32 2.27 14.11
C VAL A 59 24.09 1.59 12.75
N GLN A 60 24.79 0.49 12.49
CA GLN A 60 24.60 -0.28 11.25
C GLN A 60 23.16 -0.80 11.10
N LYS A 61 22.50 -1.24 12.19
CA LYS A 61 21.10 -1.70 12.17
C LYS A 61 20.13 -0.55 11.90
N ILE A 62 20.35 0.60 12.54
CA ILE A 62 19.59 1.83 12.32
C ILE A 62 19.63 2.19 10.84
N ASP A 63 20.83 2.28 10.26
CA ASP A 63 20.99 2.73 8.89
C ASP A 63 20.46 1.71 7.88
N LYS A 64 20.66 0.41 8.11
CA LYS A 64 20.07 -0.65 7.28
C LYS A 64 18.55 -0.58 7.26
N ALA A 65 17.92 -0.41 8.43
CA ALA A 65 16.47 -0.28 8.53
C ALA A 65 15.96 1.01 7.86
N ARG A 66 16.65 2.13 8.07
CA ARG A 66 16.35 3.42 7.44
C ARG A 66 16.42 3.34 5.91
N VAL A 67 17.47 2.74 5.35
CA VAL A 67 17.59 2.55 3.89
C VAL A 67 16.40 1.75 3.34
N LYS A 68 15.97 0.70 4.04
CA LYS A 68 14.81 -0.11 3.62
C LYS A 68 13.50 0.67 3.67
N VAL A 69 13.30 1.53 4.68
CA VAL A 69 12.15 2.46 4.70
C VAL A 69 12.22 3.41 3.50
N ILE A 70 13.35 4.07 3.28
CA ILE A 70 13.52 5.04 2.18
C ILE A 70 13.27 4.40 0.82
N LEU A 71 13.79 3.19 0.57
CA LEU A 71 13.56 2.47 -0.67
C LEU A 71 12.08 2.15 -0.87
N GLY A 72 11.40 1.64 0.16
CA GLY A 72 9.96 1.38 0.07
C GLY A 72 9.13 2.65 -0.19
N LEU A 73 9.52 3.78 0.41
CA LEU A 73 8.86 5.08 0.14
C LEU A 73 9.07 5.55 -1.30
N ARG A 74 10.26 5.34 -1.87
CA ARG A 74 10.51 5.65 -3.30
C ARG A 74 9.63 4.79 -4.20
N GLU A 75 9.51 3.51 -3.92
CA GLU A 75 8.63 2.62 -4.68
C GLU A 75 7.15 3.03 -4.57
N LEU A 76 6.71 3.47 -3.38
CA LEU A 76 5.36 4.03 -3.20
C LEU A 76 5.12 5.29 -4.03
N LYS A 77 6.09 6.22 -4.06
CA LYS A 77 6.01 7.44 -4.90
C LYS A 77 5.93 7.09 -6.38
N LEU A 78 6.74 6.13 -6.86
CA LEU A 78 6.69 5.66 -8.24
C LEU A 78 5.34 5.02 -8.61
N LYS A 79 4.71 4.30 -7.67
CA LYS A 79 3.35 3.76 -7.88
C LYS A 79 2.29 4.86 -7.89
N GLN A 80 2.43 5.89 -7.06
CA GLN A 80 1.55 7.05 -7.07
C GLN A 80 1.59 7.80 -8.41
N GLU A 81 2.78 7.97 -9.00
CA GLU A 81 2.94 8.61 -10.32
C GLU A 81 2.22 7.82 -11.43
N ARG A 82 2.16 6.49 -11.31
CA ARG A 82 1.46 5.62 -12.28
C ARG A 82 -0.05 5.62 -12.07
N HIS A 83 -0.52 5.83 -10.84
CA HIS A 83 -1.93 5.76 -10.46
C HIS A 83 -2.34 6.91 -9.53
N PRO A 84 -2.31 8.18 -10.01
CA PRO A 84 -2.50 9.35 -9.16
C PRO A 84 -3.93 9.45 -8.60
N GLU A 85 -4.94 9.03 -9.36
CA GLU A 85 -6.36 9.17 -8.98
C GLU A 85 -6.74 8.30 -7.77
N ALA A 86 -6.15 7.12 -7.65
CA ALA A 86 -6.48 6.15 -6.59
C ALA A 86 -5.69 6.34 -5.29
N LEU A 87 -4.50 6.96 -5.35
CA LEU A 87 -3.50 6.84 -4.28
C LEU A 87 -2.97 8.15 -3.71
N THR A 88 -3.28 9.31 -4.31
CA THR A 88 -2.52 10.55 -4.03
C THR A 88 -2.56 11.01 -2.57
N GLU A 89 -3.73 11.15 -1.96
CA GLU A 89 -3.80 11.65 -0.57
C GLU A 89 -3.18 10.63 0.41
N LEU A 90 -3.48 9.35 0.23
CA LEU A 90 -3.06 8.27 1.11
C LEU A 90 -1.56 8.03 1.06
N VAL A 91 -0.96 7.99 -0.14
CA VAL A 91 0.50 7.87 -0.30
C VAL A 91 1.18 9.09 0.29
N THR A 92 0.67 10.30 0.02
CA THR A 92 1.29 11.54 0.52
C THR A 92 1.37 11.56 2.05
N GLN A 93 0.28 11.22 2.74
CA GLN A 93 0.26 11.16 4.20
C GLN A 93 1.18 10.08 4.77
N ALA A 94 1.20 8.89 4.15
CA ALA A 94 2.06 7.79 4.57
C ALA A 94 3.53 8.14 4.39
N VAL A 95 3.90 8.65 3.20
CA VAL A 95 5.24 9.11 2.88
C VAL A 95 5.69 10.15 3.91
N ALA A 96 4.96 11.26 4.05
CA ALA A 96 5.34 12.32 4.96
C ALA A 96 5.57 11.80 6.39
N SER A 97 4.71 10.90 6.89
CA SER A 97 4.83 10.35 8.24
C SER A 97 6.05 9.44 8.41
N PHE A 98 6.37 8.60 7.42
CA PHE A 98 7.55 7.75 7.49
C PHE A 98 8.85 8.52 7.27
N GLU A 99 8.87 9.51 6.37
CA GLU A 99 10.03 10.39 6.16
C GLU A 99 10.34 11.19 7.44
N GLU A 100 9.30 11.73 8.09
CA GLU A 100 9.39 12.41 9.37
C GLU A 100 9.94 11.49 10.47
N PHE A 101 9.49 10.23 10.50
CA PHE A 101 9.89 9.23 11.50
C PHE A 101 11.35 8.77 11.36
N VAL A 102 11.85 8.56 10.15
CA VAL A 102 13.25 8.09 9.95
C VAL A 102 14.27 9.22 9.76
N GLY A 103 13.82 10.48 9.67
CA GLY A 103 14.67 11.66 9.53
C GLY A 103 15.53 11.59 8.27
N ILE A 104 14.92 11.66 7.07
CA ILE A 104 15.63 11.52 5.79
C ILE A 104 16.75 12.56 5.59
N ASN A 105 16.62 13.75 6.17
CA ASN A 105 17.61 14.83 6.04
C ASN A 105 18.39 15.09 7.33
N LEU A 106 18.30 14.18 8.31
CA LEU A 106 18.95 14.34 9.61
C LEU A 106 20.16 13.42 9.72
N ASN A 107 21.21 13.92 10.37
CA ASN A 107 22.37 13.12 10.75
C ASN A 107 22.00 12.16 11.91
N LEU A 108 22.93 11.31 12.37
CA LEU A 108 22.62 10.34 13.42
C LEU A 108 22.22 11.01 14.75
N GLU A 109 22.96 12.03 15.19
CA GLU A 109 22.71 12.73 16.45
C GLU A 109 21.35 13.43 16.44
N GLU A 110 21.04 14.15 15.37
CA GLU A 110 19.74 14.81 15.17
C GLU A 110 18.58 13.80 15.16
N ARG A 111 18.78 12.65 14.49
CA ARG A 111 17.79 11.56 14.50
C ARG A 111 17.56 11.01 15.90
N VAL A 112 18.63 10.84 16.69
CA VAL A 112 18.56 10.34 18.06
C VAL A 112 17.82 11.32 18.96
N GLU A 113 18.16 12.60 18.90
CA GLU A 113 17.49 13.63 19.71
C GLU A 113 16.01 13.76 19.33
N LYS A 114 15.69 13.80 18.04
CA LYS A 114 14.30 13.76 17.56
C LYS A 114 13.57 12.52 18.06
N TYR A 115 14.22 11.35 18.03
CA TYR A 115 13.62 10.10 18.49
C TYR A 115 13.30 10.13 19.99
N LYS A 116 14.18 10.68 20.83
CA LYS A 116 13.92 10.83 22.27
C LYS A 116 12.70 11.71 22.54
N LEU A 117 12.56 12.80 21.79
CA LEU A 117 11.50 13.80 21.98
C LEU A 117 10.15 13.36 21.40
N GLU A 118 10.14 12.80 20.18
CA GLU A 118 8.92 12.73 19.36
C GLU A 118 8.45 11.31 19.04
N ASN A 119 9.23 10.26 19.36
CA ASN A 119 8.95 8.90 18.90
C ASN A 119 7.53 8.40 19.25
N ASN A 120 6.99 8.71 20.43
CA ASN A 120 5.64 8.30 20.81
C ASN A 120 4.57 8.92 19.90
N THR A 121 4.72 10.20 19.57
CA THR A 121 3.84 10.94 18.67
C THR A 121 3.93 10.40 17.25
N LEU A 122 5.15 10.17 16.76
CA LEU A 122 5.38 9.67 15.39
C LEU A 122 4.88 8.23 15.21
N LYS A 123 5.11 7.35 16.20
CA LYS A 123 4.51 6.01 16.23
C LYS A 123 3.00 6.05 16.22
N ALA A 124 2.39 6.96 16.98
CA ALA A 124 0.94 7.13 17.00
C ALA A 124 0.40 7.60 15.64
N LYS A 125 1.09 8.53 14.95
CA LYS A 125 0.73 8.96 13.58
C LYS A 125 0.74 7.76 12.61
N ILE A 126 1.82 6.99 12.57
CA ILE A 126 1.94 5.80 11.71
C ILE A 126 0.88 4.74 12.05
N MET A 127 0.62 4.48 13.33
CA MET A 127 -0.44 3.53 13.73
C MET A 127 -1.84 4.00 13.34
N ARG A 128 -2.15 5.30 13.45
CA ARG A 128 -3.44 5.85 13.02
C ARG A 128 -3.62 5.72 11.52
N LEU A 129 -2.58 6.00 10.75
CA LEU A 129 -2.56 5.78 9.31
C LEU A 129 -2.86 4.31 8.99
N ARG A 130 -2.11 3.38 9.60
CA ARG A 130 -2.38 1.93 9.46
C ARG A 130 -3.83 1.57 9.76
N ARG A 131 -4.41 2.06 10.87
CA ARG A 131 -5.81 1.79 11.21
C ARG A 131 -6.79 2.33 10.17
N ARG A 132 -6.56 3.53 9.62
CA ARG A 132 -7.38 4.07 8.53
C ARG A 132 -7.32 3.17 7.29
N TYR A 133 -6.16 2.59 6.99
CA TYR A 133 -6.01 1.69 5.84
C TYR A 133 -6.58 0.29 6.08
N SER A 134 -6.47 -0.25 7.29
CA SER A 134 -7.02 -1.57 7.65
C SER A 134 -8.53 -1.55 7.89
N ASN A 135 -9.10 -0.41 8.31
CA ASN A 135 -10.52 -0.22 8.57
C ASN A 135 -11.25 0.54 7.46
N ALA A 136 -10.60 0.84 6.34
CA ALA A 136 -11.32 1.25 5.14
C ALA A 136 -12.40 0.19 4.88
N PRO A 137 -13.68 0.56 4.69
CA PRO A 137 -14.69 -0.43 4.39
C PRO A 137 -14.14 -1.27 3.24
N LYS A 138 -14.19 -2.60 3.39
CA LYS A 138 -14.18 -3.45 2.21
C LYS A 138 -15.26 -2.82 1.34
N VAL A 139 -14.89 -2.23 0.20
CA VAL A 139 -15.86 -1.77 -0.77
C VAL A 139 -16.85 -2.94 -0.86
N PRO A 140 -18.18 -2.71 -0.70
CA PRO A 140 -19.12 -3.79 -0.89
C PRO A 140 -18.69 -4.47 -2.18
N LYS A 141 -18.45 -5.79 -2.17
CA LYS A 141 -18.24 -6.52 -3.41
C LYS A 141 -19.49 -6.25 -4.24
N VAL A 142 -19.49 -5.18 -5.00
CA VAL A 142 -20.43 -4.97 -6.08
C VAL A 142 -20.05 -6.15 -6.96
N PRO A 143 -20.94 -7.13 -7.16
CA PRO A 143 -20.60 -8.23 -8.05
C PRO A 143 -20.17 -7.57 -9.37
N ASP A 144 -18.96 -7.87 -9.82
CA ASP A 144 -18.36 -7.30 -11.04
C ASP A 144 -19.20 -7.59 -12.30
N TYR A 145 -20.23 -8.41 -12.14
CA TYR A 145 -21.18 -8.83 -13.13
C TYR A 145 -22.59 -8.60 -12.62
N THR A 146 -23.42 -7.98 -13.47
CA THR A 146 -24.86 -7.98 -13.31
C THR A 146 -25.40 -9.41 -13.38
N SER A 147 -26.60 -9.66 -12.83
CA SER A 147 -27.22 -10.99 -12.89
C SER A 147 -27.37 -11.53 -14.32
N GLU A 148 -27.52 -10.63 -15.29
CA GLU A 148 -27.63 -10.94 -16.71
C GLU A 148 -26.30 -11.45 -17.30
N GLU A 149 -25.19 -10.81 -16.94
CA GLU A 149 -23.85 -11.25 -17.37
C GLU A 149 -23.48 -12.60 -16.76
N ILE A 150 -23.82 -12.84 -15.48
CA ILE A 150 -23.58 -14.13 -14.82
C ILE A 150 -24.34 -15.26 -15.53
N GLU A 151 -25.60 -15.04 -15.91
CA GLU A 151 -26.38 -16.03 -16.66
C GLU A 151 -25.81 -16.28 -18.06
N GLU A 152 -25.29 -15.24 -18.73
CA GLU A 152 -24.68 -15.37 -20.05
C GLU A 152 -23.40 -16.21 -19.99
N TYR A 153 -22.49 -15.92 -19.05
CA TYR A 153 -21.25 -16.69 -18.89
C TYR A 153 -21.48 -18.13 -18.41
N ALA A 154 -22.50 -18.37 -17.58
CA ALA A 154 -22.90 -19.71 -17.17
C ALA A 154 -23.34 -20.58 -18.36
N ARG A 155 -23.98 -20.00 -19.38
CA ARG A 155 -24.36 -20.70 -20.62
C ARG A 155 -23.15 -21.11 -21.47
N PHE A 156 -22.02 -20.43 -21.31
CA PHE A 156 -20.74 -20.78 -21.94
C PHE A 156 -19.85 -21.67 -21.07
N GLY A 157 -20.33 -22.14 -19.92
CA GLY A 157 -19.61 -23.06 -19.04
C GLY A 157 -18.49 -22.39 -18.22
N LEU A 158 -18.48 -21.07 -18.12
CA LEU A 158 -17.53 -20.31 -17.30
C LEU A 158 -18.17 -19.94 -15.95
N ASP A 159 -17.70 -20.57 -14.88
CA ASP A 159 -18.13 -20.26 -13.50
C ASP A 159 -17.32 -19.06 -12.98
N LEU A 160 -17.93 -17.88 -13.00
CA LEU A 160 -17.32 -16.62 -12.51
C LEU A 160 -17.39 -16.47 -10.98
N GLY A 161 -17.50 -17.57 -10.25
CA GLY A 161 -17.22 -17.61 -8.82
C GLY A 161 -18.33 -16.98 -7.99
N GLN A 162 -19.50 -17.60 -7.99
CA GLN A 162 -20.37 -17.47 -6.83
C GLN A 162 -19.75 -18.27 -5.67
N ASN A 163 -19.37 -17.58 -4.59
CA ASN A 163 -19.22 -18.23 -3.30
C ASN A 163 -20.53 -18.96 -3.01
N ARG A 164 -20.51 -20.29 -3.08
CA ARG A 164 -21.59 -21.13 -2.57
C ARG A 164 -21.82 -20.71 -1.13
N MET A 165 -22.91 -20.00 -0.86
CA MET A 165 -23.40 -19.83 0.50
C MET A 165 -23.71 -21.24 1.01
N GLY A 166 -22.77 -21.80 1.78
CA GLY A 166 -22.98 -23.02 2.52
C GLY A 166 -24.13 -22.79 3.49
N ARG A 167 -25.23 -23.50 3.26
CA ARG A 167 -26.22 -23.78 4.28
C ARG A 167 -25.51 -24.45 5.46
N ASN A 168 -25.61 -23.84 6.63
CA ASN A 168 -25.90 -24.55 7.88
C ASN A 168 -27.08 -23.83 8.52
#